data_AF-A0A914D0I1-F1
#
_entry.id   AF-A0A914D0I1-F1
#
_cell.length_a   1.000
_cell.length_b   1.000
_cell.length_c   1.000
_cell.angle_alpha   90.00
_cell.angle_beta   90.00
_cell.angle_gamma   90.00
#
_symmetry.space_group_name_H-M   'P 1'
#
loop_
_entity.id
_entity.type
_entity.pdbx_description
1 polymer ?
#
loop_
_entity_poly.entity_id
_entity_poly.type
_entity_poly.pdbx_seq_one_letter_code
_entity_poly.pdbx_strand_id
1 'polypeptide(L)'
;MPDPNEPPRSSTSLLKIVLTCVVVSLGIQVGWPAFEARSISYICGTNLVPDEVKKIFHCNNIDEDKRKYTIRRGNPNEITFFAEPLQTEPWFSTEENVIRDNQLAKLPEQALSGRPEPWTEAEAVAALQAAKKSREIGNYRRAEIIIQHAYALAPQHPDVLTEYGIFVETVRKNVLEAEGLYLKALNYNPSHSEALTRRAKTLPLVEEIDNKMLKEIERKRERFLKIPRSNPAMRRAMKENYFQHVYHTVALEGNTMSLYQTRSILESRMAISGKSIIEHNEILGMDAALRFLNQSLAHVGRLTIQNILAIHKRVLGFVDPIAAGVFRSTQVFVGSFSPVPAEYVQSEMEEFMSWLNDEETLSIDPVELAALAHYKL
;
A
#
# COMPACT_ATOMS: atom_id res chain seq x y z
N MET A 1 67.82 -19.33 44.51
CA MET A 1 68.54 -18.05 44.34
C MET A 1 68.46 -17.68 42.87
N PRO A 2 67.68 -16.66 42.48
CA PRO A 2 67.76 -16.03 41.17
C PRO A 2 68.80 -14.89 41.18
N ASP A 3 69.37 -14.61 40.01
CA ASP A 3 70.50 -13.72 39.72
C ASP A 3 70.18 -12.22 39.99
N PRO A 4 71.07 -11.39 40.60
CA PRO A 4 70.76 -10.01 40.96
C PRO A 4 70.85 -8.96 39.83
N ASN A 5 71.14 -9.36 38.57
CA ASN A 5 71.47 -8.41 37.50
C ASN A 5 70.53 -8.48 36.27
N GLU A 6 69.22 -8.51 36.47
CA GLU A 6 68.25 -8.32 35.36
C GLU A 6 67.57 -6.93 35.48
N PRO A 7 67.70 -6.03 34.49
CA PRO A 7 67.07 -4.71 34.55
C PRO A 7 65.54 -4.83 34.46
N PRO A 8 64.77 -3.92 35.11
CA PRO A 8 63.32 -4.03 35.13
C PRO A 8 62.74 -3.93 33.72
N ARG A 9 62.08 -5.01 33.25
CA ARG A 9 61.31 -4.99 32.00
C ARG A 9 60.27 -3.88 32.09
N SER A 10 60.39 -2.89 31.21
CA SER A 10 59.60 -1.67 31.25
C SER A 10 58.10 -1.96 31.08
N SER A 11 57.34 -1.80 32.17
CA SER A 11 55.87 -1.93 32.17
C SER A 11 55.19 -0.92 31.23
N THR A 12 55.89 0.17 30.88
CA THR A 12 55.44 1.20 29.94
C THR A 12 55.46 0.73 28.48
N SER A 13 56.26 -0.28 28.12
CA SER A 13 56.31 -0.82 26.76
C SER A 13 55.15 -1.77 26.49
N LEU A 14 54.84 -2.65 27.45
CA LEU A 14 53.70 -3.57 27.35
C LEU A 14 52.36 -2.83 27.33
N LEU A 15 52.19 -1.80 28.16
CA LEU A 15 50.97 -0.99 28.15
C LEU A 15 50.77 -0.27 26.81
N LYS A 16 51.85 0.24 26.19
CA LYS A 16 51.81 0.88 24.87
C LYS A 16 51.45 -0.11 23.76
N ILE A 17 52.00 -1.33 23.81
CA ILE A 17 51.69 -2.39 22.84
C ILE A 17 50.22 -2.83 22.96
N VAL A 18 49.72 -3.01 24.18
CA VAL A 18 48.31 -3.37 24.40
C VAL A 18 47.40 -2.24 23.93
N LEU A 19 47.73 -0.98 24.21
CA LEU A 19 46.94 0.17 23.78
C LEU A 19 46.94 0.31 22.25
N THR A 20 48.07 0.13 21.57
CA THR A 20 48.11 0.17 20.10
C THR A 20 47.35 -0.99 19.48
N CYS A 21 47.43 -2.21 20.03
CA CYS A 21 46.65 -3.34 19.57
C CYS A 21 45.14 -3.13 19.74
N VAL A 22 44.70 -2.54 20.85
CA VAL A 22 43.28 -2.23 21.11
C VAL A 22 42.80 -1.12 20.17
N VAL A 23 43.58 -0.07 19.95
CA VAL A 23 43.21 1.03 19.03
C VAL A 23 43.16 0.54 17.57
N VAL A 24 44.10 -0.32 17.15
CA VAL A 24 44.07 -0.93 15.81
C VAL A 24 42.88 -1.88 15.68
N SER A 25 42.58 -2.69 16.70
CA SER A 25 41.43 -3.61 16.68
C SER A 25 40.10 -2.88 16.66
N LEU A 26 39.95 -1.79 17.43
CA LEU A 26 38.78 -0.91 17.39
C LEU A 26 38.67 -0.16 16.06
N GLY A 27 39.79 0.30 15.51
CA GLY A 27 39.84 0.93 14.18
C GLY A 27 39.41 -0.03 13.07
N ILE A 28 39.80 -1.30 13.15
CA ILE A 28 39.35 -2.35 12.25
C ILE A 28 37.87 -2.66 12.50
N GLN A 29 37.42 -2.87 13.73
CA GLN A 29 36.01 -3.23 14.00
C GLN A 29 35.01 -2.10 13.67
N VAL A 30 35.38 -0.84 13.85
CA VAL A 30 34.50 0.32 13.59
C VAL A 30 34.67 0.85 12.17
N GLY A 31 35.89 0.82 11.62
CA GLY A 31 36.20 1.35 10.30
C GLY A 31 36.01 0.37 9.15
N TRP A 32 36.24 -0.93 9.37
CA TRP A 32 36.19 -1.95 8.32
C TRP A 32 34.79 -2.14 7.71
N PRO A 33 33.68 -2.18 8.49
CA PRO A 33 32.35 -2.34 7.90
C PRO A 33 31.94 -1.16 7.00
N ALA A 34 32.32 0.06 7.38
CA ALA A 34 32.05 1.28 6.60
C ALA A 34 32.98 1.42 5.38
N PHE A 35 34.22 0.93 5.49
CA PHE A 35 35.19 0.91 4.39
C PHE A 35 34.86 -0.19 3.37
N GLU A 36 34.40 -1.36 3.80
CA GLU A 36 34.01 -2.50 2.97
C GLU A 36 32.73 -2.18 2.17
N ALA A 37 31.69 -1.60 2.78
CA ALA A 37 30.47 -1.22 2.06
C ALA A 37 30.70 -0.12 1.00
N ARG A 38 31.54 0.88 1.30
CA ARG A 38 31.76 2.04 0.41
C ARG A 38 32.75 1.73 -0.71
N SER A 39 33.73 0.85 -0.47
CA SER A 39 34.69 0.41 -1.48
C SER A 39 34.10 -0.62 -2.44
N ILE A 40 33.32 -1.60 -1.96
CA ILE A 40 32.66 -2.59 -2.82
C ILE A 40 31.69 -1.91 -3.80
N SER A 41 30.91 -0.92 -3.33
CA SER A 41 30.02 -0.14 -4.20
C SER A 41 30.79 0.64 -5.29
N TYR A 42 31.99 1.14 -4.98
CA TYR A 42 32.82 1.87 -5.94
C TYR A 42 33.55 0.93 -6.93
N ILE A 43 33.99 -0.24 -6.43
CA ILE A 43 34.66 -1.28 -7.22
C ILE A 43 33.67 -1.94 -8.21
N CYS A 44 32.44 -2.22 -7.78
CA CYS A 44 31.42 -2.79 -8.66
C CYS A 44 30.78 -1.73 -9.60
N GLY A 45 30.80 -0.44 -9.24
CA GLY A 45 30.12 0.63 -9.99
C GLY A 45 30.96 1.38 -11.04
N THR A 46 32.28 1.16 -11.11
CA THR A 46 33.18 1.92 -12.01
C THR A 46 33.73 1.08 -13.17
N ASN A 47 33.88 1.71 -14.36
CA ASN A 47 34.48 1.10 -15.56
C ASN A 47 36.02 1.12 -15.55
N LEU A 48 36.64 1.63 -14.48
CA LEU A 48 38.09 1.75 -14.32
C LEU A 48 38.74 0.50 -13.71
N VAL A 49 37.96 -0.47 -13.24
CA VAL A 49 38.45 -1.68 -12.59
C VAL A 49 38.33 -2.90 -13.52
N PRO A 50 39.41 -3.69 -13.73
CA PRO A 50 39.40 -4.90 -14.56
C PRO A 50 38.43 -5.99 -14.05
N ASP A 51 37.88 -6.79 -14.98
CA ASP A 51 36.84 -7.78 -14.69
C ASP A 51 37.31 -8.91 -13.76
N GLU A 52 38.60 -9.22 -13.74
CA GLU A 52 39.22 -10.17 -12.81
C GLU A 52 39.07 -9.73 -11.35
N VAL A 53 39.16 -8.43 -11.09
CA VAL A 53 39.03 -7.86 -9.73
C VAL A 53 37.55 -7.84 -9.32
N LYS A 54 36.63 -7.57 -10.25
CA LYS A 54 35.18 -7.59 -9.98
C LYS A 54 34.66 -8.98 -9.60
N LYS A 55 35.28 -10.06 -10.12
CA LYS A 55 34.95 -11.45 -9.74
C LYS A 55 35.34 -11.80 -8.30
N ILE A 56 36.42 -11.21 -7.79
CA ILE A 56 36.89 -11.44 -6.40
C ILE A 56 35.89 -10.88 -5.38
N PHE A 57 35.21 -9.78 -5.71
CA PHE A 57 34.22 -9.13 -4.85
C PHE A 57 32.77 -9.58 -5.09
N HIS A 58 32.56 -10.69 -5.82
CA HIS A 58 31.24 -11.27 -6.07
C HIS A 58 30.17 -10.27 -6.58
N CYS A 59 30.56 -9.31 -7.44
CA CYS A 59 29.66 -8.26 -7.96
C CYS A 59 28.47 -8.77 -8.82
N ASN A 60 28.38 -10.07 -9.11
CA ASN A 60 27.47 -10.64 -10.12
C ASN A 60 25.98 -10.70 -9.72
N ASN A 61 25.62 -10.47 -8.46
CA ASN A 61 24.21 -10.57 -8.01
C ASN A 61 23.53 -9.23 -7.69
N ILE A 62 24.24 -8.10 -7.74
CA ILE A 62 23.65 -6.79 -7.44
C ILE A 62 23.05 -6.16 -8.71
N ASP A 63 23.61 -6.49 -9.87
CA ASP A 63 23.29 -5.84 -11.14
C ASP A 63 22.09 -6.48 -11.87
N GLU A 64 21.80 -7.77 -11.63
CA GLU A 64 20.64 -8.43 -12.25
C GLU A 64 19.29 -8.06 -11.59
N ASP A 65 19.25 -7.87 -10.27
CA ASP A 65 18.04 -7.39 -9.59
C ASP A 65 17.83 -5.89 -9.79
N LYS A 66 18.90 -5.07 -9.83
CA LYS A 66 18.81 -3.64 -10.18
C LYS A 66 18.38 -3.39 -11.63
N ARG A 67 18.71 -4.28 -12.57
CA ARG A 67 18.24 -4.19 -13.98
C ARG A 67 16.78 -4.58 -14.16
N LYS A 68 16.17 -5.32 -13.22
CA LYS A 68 14.74 -5.67 -13.30
C LYS A 68 13.81 -4.57 -12.79
N TYR A 69 14.28 -3.75 -11.84
CA TYR A 69 13.49 -2.68 -11.22
C TYR A 69 14.04 -1.26 -11.46
N THR A 70 14.98 -1.09 -12.39
CA THR A 70 15.18 0.25 -12.96
C THR A 70 13.91 0.57 -13.75
N ILE A 71 13.10 1.50 -13.23
CA ILE A 71 12.09 2.19 -14.02
C ILE A 71 12.81 2.63 -15.29
N ARG A 72 12.54 1.93 -16.40
CA ARG A 72 13.01 2.37 -17.70
C ARG A 72 12.59 3.82 -17.79
N ARG A 73 13.56 4.74 -17.91
CA ARG A 73 13.27 6.12 -18.33
C ARG A 73 12.37 5.99 -19.55
N GLY A 74 11.11 6.37 -19.36
CA GLY A 74 10.05 6.04 -20.30
C GLY A 74 10.47 6.43 -21.71
N ASN A 75 10.41 5.48 -22.63
CA ASN A 75 10.33 5.84 -24.04
C ASN A 75 9.13 6.81 -24.15
N PRO A 76 9.20 7.95 -24.86
CA PRO A 76 8.03 8.79 -25.08
C PRO A 76 6.85 8.06 -25.77
N ASN A 77 7.07 6.85 -26.29
CA ASN A 77 6.03 5.93 -26.79
C ASN A 77 5.56 4.87 -25.76
N GLU A 78 6.03 4.91 -24.51
CA GLU A 78 5.70 3.96 -23.44
C GLU A 78 4.41 4.37 -22.74
N ILE A 79 3.32 3.74 -23.19
CA ILE A 79 2.07 3.42 -22.50
C ILE A 79 1.54 4.46 -21.49
N THR A 80 0.67 5.37 -21.95
CA THR A 80 -0.30 6.04 -21.07
C THR A 80 -1.53 5.14 -20.90
N PHE A 81 -1.99 4.97 -19.65
CA PHE A 81 -2.94 3.92 -19.23
C PHE A 81 -4.42 4.27 -19.49
N PHE A 82 -4.77 5.52 -19.78
CA PHE A 82 -6.17 5.88 -20.03
C PHE A 82 -6.39 6.35 -21.48
N ALA A 83 -7.57 6.06 -22.03
CA ALA A 83 -7.92 6.28 -23.43
C ALA A 83 -7.58 7.69 -23.94
N GLU A 84 -7.30 7.82 -25.25
CA GLU A 84 -7.23 9.13 -25.91
C GLU A 84 -8.47 9.97 -25.54
N PRO A 85 -8.32 11.28 -25.29
CA PRO A 85 -9.41 12.13 -24.85
C PRO A 85 -10.57 12.08 -25.85
N LEU A 86 -11.79 11.89 -25.33
CA LEU A 86 -13.01 11.84 -26.13
C LEU A 86 -13.24 13.19 -26.82
N GLN A 87 -13.46 13.17 -28.14
CA GLN A 87 -13.97 14.32 -28.87
C GLN A 87 -15.43 14.52 -28.46
N THR A 88 -15.75 15.63 -27.81
CA THR A 88 -17.12 15.95 -27.39
C THR A 88 -17.71 17.01 -28.30
N GLU A 89 -18.96 16.84 -28.72
CA GLU A 89 -19.68 17.86 -29.49
C GLU A 89 -20.24 18.96 -28.58
N PRO A 90 -20.23 20.25 -29.00
CA PRO A 90 -20.84 21.34 -28.23
C PRO A 90 -22.35 21.39 -28.45
N TRP A 91 -23.12 21.68 -27.40
CA TRP A 91 -24.58 21.90 -27.51
C TRP A 91 -25.04 23.24 -26.94
N PHE A 92 -26.05 23.81 -27.62
CA PHE A 92 -26.79 25.02 -27.27
C PHE A 92 -28.30 24.70 -27.23
N SER A 93 -29.00 25.50 -26.41
CA SER A 93 -30.44 25.78 -26.35
C SER A 93 -31.38 24.72 -25.72
N THR A 94 -32.03 25.01 -24.59
CA THR A 94 -33.27 25.79 -24.33
C THR A 94 -34.45 24.85 -24.14
N GLU A 95 -34.85 24.67 -22.88
CA GLU A 95 -36.22 24.81 -22.35
C GLU A 95 -36.37 24.00 -21.07
N GLU A 96 -36.75 24.72 -20.02
CA GLU A 96 -37.04 24.24 -18.67
C GLU A 96 -38.36 23.46 -18.66
N ASN A 97 -38.41 22.36 -17.93
CA ASN A 97 -39.66 21.92 -17.31
C ASN A 97 -39.39 21.13 -16.02
N VAL A 98 -39.97 21.67 -14.95
CA VAL A 98 -39.89 21.24 -13.54
C VAL A 98 -40.97 20.20 -13.28
N ILE A 99 -40.63 19.01 -12.75
CA ILE A 99 -41.60 18.12 -12.09
C ILE A 99 -41.00 17.50 -10.80
N ARG A 100 -41.88 17.45 -9.79
CA ARG A 100 -41.68 17.23 -8.35
C ARG A 100 -41.49 15.77 -7.92
N ASP A 101 -40.90 15.67 -6.73
CA ASP A 101 -40.49 14.53 -5.90
C ASP A 101 -41.51 13.42 -5.62
N ASN A 102 -40.98 12.22 -5.33
CA ASN A 102 -41.30 11.26 -4.23
C ASN A 102 -41.05 9.79 -4.67
N GLN A 103 -40.49 8.82 -3.91
CA GLN A 103 -39.99 8.69 -2.54
C GLN A 103 -38.86 7.63 -2.50
N LEU A 104 -37.97 7.73 -1.52
CA LEU A 104 -36.85 6.83 -1.22
C LEU A 104 -37.24 5.85 -0.10
N ALA A 105 -36.96 4.56 -0.26
CA ALA A 105 -37.01 3.57 0.83
C ALA A 105 -35.58 3.13 1.20
N LYS A 106 -35.16 3.43 2.43
CA LYS A 106 -33.91 2.98 3.06
C LYS A 106 -34.11 1.64 3.77
N LEU A 107 -33.12 0.76 3.71
CA LEU A 107 -32.94 -0.37 4.64
C LEU A 107 -31.82 -0.03 5.65
N PRO A 108 -31.94 -0.43 6.92
CA PRO A 108 -31.04 0.02 7.97
C PRO A 108 -29.79 -0.85 8.11
N GLU A 109 -28.62 -0.20 8.07
CA GLU A 109 -27.37 -0.70 8.61
C GLU A 109 -27.41 -0.62 10.13
N GLN A 110 -27.45 -1.77 10.81
CA GLN A 110 -27.33 -1.82 12.27
C GLN A 110 -25.86 -1.74 12.66
N ALA A 111 -25.52 -0.63 13.31
CA ALA A 111 -24.24 -0.34 13.92
C ALA A 111 -23.90 -1.33 15.05
N LEU A 112 -22.76 -2.01 14.93
CA LEU A 112 -22.07 -2.68 16.03
C LEU A 112 -21.03 -1.72 16.60
N SER A 113 -21.45 -0.84 17.51
CA SER A 113 -20.57 0.14 18.17
C SER A 113 -20.80 0.19 19.70
N GLY A 114 -20.94 -0.98 20.33
CA GLY A 114 -20.92 -1.12 21.79
C GLY A 114 -19.57 -1.66 22.26
N ARG A 115 -19.01 -1.12 23.36
CA ARG A 115 -17.95 -1.83 24.10
C ARG A 115 -18.53 -3.16 24.60
N PRO A 116 -17.82 -4.30 24.46
CA PRO A 116 -18.30 -5.58 24.97
C PRO A 116 -18.47 -5.47 26.49
N GLU A 117 -19.63 -5.88 26.98
CA GLU A 117 -19.96 -5.86 28.40
C GLU A 117 -19.11 -6.91 29.15
N PRO A 118 -18.62 -6.66 30.38
CA PRO A 118 -17.65 -7.54 31.05
C PRO A 118 -18.06 -9.02 31.21
N TRP A 119 -19.37 -9.32 31.27
CA TRP A 119 -19.86 -10.70 31.32
C TRP A 119 -19.78 -11.43 29.97
N THR A 120 -19.80 -10.69 28.85
CA THR A 120 -19.66 -11.27 27.50
C THR A 120 -18.24 -11.81 27.25
N GLU A 121 -17.24 -11.22 27.89
CA GLU A 121 -15.85 -11.72 27.82
C GLU A 121 -15.69 -13.05 28.56
N ALA A 122 -16.29 -13.20 29.75
CA ALA A 122 -16.27 -14.45 30.50
C ALA A 122 -16.97 -15.60 29.73
N GLU A 123 -18.09 -15.30 29.08
CA GLU A 123 -18.80 -16.23 28.20
C GLU A 123 -17.95 -16.60 26.97
N ALA A 124 -17.29 -15.63 26.35
CA ALA A 124 -16.39 -15.86 25.23
C ALA A 124 -15.21 -16.78 25.60
N VAL A 125 -14.63 -16.60 26.79
CA VAL A 125 -13.54 -17.47 27.29
C VAL A 125 -14.05 -18.90 27.59
N ALA A 126 -15.25 -19.05 28.11
CA ALA A 126 -15.86 -20.38 28.31
C ALA A 126 -16.14 -21.07 26.96
N ALA A 127 -16.67 -20.33 25.98
CA ALA A 127 -16.88 -20.82 24.62
C ALA A 127 -15.54 -21.20 23.97
N LEU A 128 -14.49 -20.41 24.16
CA LEU A 128 -13.14 -20.71 23.67
C LEU A 128 -12.62 -22.05 24.18
N GLN A 129 -12.74 -22.32 25.49
CA GLN A 129 -12.33 -23.61 26.07
C GLN A 129 -13.13 -24.77 25.48
N ALA A 130 -14.44 -24.58 25.25
CA ALA A 130 -15.28 -25.59 24.59
C ALA A 130 -14.90 -25.81 23.12
N ALA A 131 -14.49 -24.76 22.40
CA ALA A 131 -14.00 -24.84 21.03
C ALA A 131 -12.68 -25.61 20.96
N LYS A 132 -11.70 -25.29 21.82
CA LYS A 132 -10.42 -26.01 21.93
C LYS A 132 -10.65 -27.50 22.16
N LYS A 133 -11.46 -27.85 23.17
CA LYS A 133 -11.79 -29.25 23.48
C LYS A 133 -12.48 -29.96 22.31
N SER A 134 -13.42 -29.29 21.64
CA SER A 134 -14.12 -29.87 20.47
C SER A 134 -13.16 -30.11 19.31
N ARG A 135 -12.18 -29.23 19.10
CA ARG A 135 -11.12 -29.36 18.10
C ARG A 135 -10.18 -30.53 18.42
N GLU A 136 -9.76 -30.67 19.67
CA GLU A 136 -8.91 -31.78 20.14
C GLU A 136 -9.60 -33.15 19.99
N ILE A 137 -10.92 -33.21 20.20
CA ILE A 137 -11.74 -34.41 19.98
C ILE A 137 -11.90 -34.71 18.47
N GLY A 138 -11.54 -33.78 17.58
CA GLY A 138 -11.69 -33.91 16.12
C GLY A 138 -13.08 -33.53 15.61
N ASN A 139 -13.94 -32.94 16.44
CA ASN A 139 -15.26 -32.46 16.01
C ASN A 139 -15.17 -31.03 15.47
N TYR A 140 -14.60 -30.90 14.26
CA TYR A 140 -14.30 -29.61 13.64
C TYR A 140 -15.55 -28.77 13.37
N ARG A 141 -16.66 -29.39 12.96
CA ARG A 141 -17.92 -28.68 12.69
C ARG A 141 -18.48 -28.00 13.94
N ARG A 142 -18.41 -28.69 15.09
CA ARG A 142 -18.82 -28.11 16.37
C ARG A 142 -17.85 -27.03 16.82
N ALA A 143 -16.54 -27.26 16.67
CA ALA A 143 -15.52 -26.28 17.02
C ALA A 143 -15.68 -24.97 16.23
N GLU A 144 -16.01 -25.04 14.94
CA GLU A 144 -16.23 -23.88 14.07
C GLU A 144 -17.37 -22.99 14.56
N ILE A 145 -18.52 -23.59 14.89
CA ILE A 145 -19.68 -22.85 15.37
C ILE A 145 -19.37 -22.17 16.71
N ILE A 146 -18.69 -22.89 17.61
CA ILE A 146 -18.36 -22.36 18.94
C ILE A 146 -17.34 -21.22 18.83
N ILE A 147 -16.31 -21.35 17.99
CA ILE A 147 -15.28 -20.29 17.85
C ILE A 147 -15.84 -19.05 17.15
N GLN A 148 -16.73 -19.21 16.16
CA GLN A 148 -17.44 -18.08 15.56
C GLN A 148 -18.35 -17.37 16.56
N HIS A 149 -19.02 -18.12 17.42
CA HIS A 149 -19.80 -17.54 18.51
C HIS A 149 -18.91 -16.78 19.51
N ALA A 150 -17.78 -17.36 19.92
CA ALA A 150 -16.81 -16.68 20.79
C ALA A 150 -16.27 -15.38 20.14
N TYR A 151 -16.00 -15.41 18.83
CA TYR A 151 -15.57 -14.22 18.07
C TYR A 151 -16.65 -13.15 17.99
N ALA A 152 -17.92 -13.53 17.84
CA ALA A 152 -19.04 -12.59 17.84
C ALA A 152 -19.26 -11.92 19.21
N LEU A 153 -19.01 -12.66 20.31
CA LEU A 153 -19.08 -12.13 21.67
C LEU A 153 -17.92 -11.19 22.00
N ALA A 154 -16.69 -11.57 21.64
CA ALA A 154 -15.48 -10.82 21.96
C ALA A 154 -14.52 -10.71 20.75
N PRO A 155 -14.82 -9.84 19.77
CA PRO A 155 -14.06 -9.75 18.52
C PRO A 155 -12.64 -9.18 18.69
N GLN A 156 -12.35 -8.56 19.84
CA GLN A 156 -11.06 -7.91 20.14
C GLN A 156 -10.20 -8.73 21.11
N HIS A 157 -10.68 -9.91 21.56
CA HIS A 157 -9.97 -10.70 22.56
C HIS A 157 -8.80 -11.49 21.92
N PRO A 158 -7.54 -11.30 22.38
CA PRO A 158 -6.37 -11.94 21.77
C PRO A 158 -6.46 -13.47 21.70
N ASP A 159 -6.87 -14.14 22.78
CA ASP A 159 -6.93 -15.61 22.80
C ASP A 159 -7.99 -16.18 21.86
N VAL A 160 -9.11 -15.46 21.65
CA VAL A 160 -10.18 -15.87 20.74
C VAL A 160 -9.70 -15.74 19.29
N LEU A 161 -9.06 -14.61 18.97
CA LEU A 161 -8.44 -14.36 17.67
C LEU A 161 -7.36 -15.41 17.34
N THR A 162 -6.47 -15.71 18.29
CA THR A 162 -5.41 -16.71 18.11
C THR A 162 -5.97 -18.11 17.88
N GLU A 163 -6.93 -18.57 18.69
CA GLU A 163 -7.52 -19.90 18.47
C GLU A 163 -8.35 -19.99 17.20
N TYR A 164 -9.03 -18.90 16.82
CA TYR A 164 -9.70 -18.85 15.54
C TYR A 164 -8.70 -18.95 14.40
N GLY A 165 -7.57 -18.24 14.49
CA GLY A 165 -6.44 -18.37 13.56
C GLY A 165 -5.94 -19.81 13.45
N ILE A 166 -5.73 -20.49 14.59
CA ILE A 166 -5.29 -21.90 14.61
C ILE A 166 -6.32 -22.81 13.94
N PHE A 167 -7.61 -22.59 14.18
CA PHE A 167 -8.67 -23.35 13.53
C PHE A 167 -8.65 -23.15 12.01
N VAL A 168 -8.55 -21.91 11.54
CA VAL A 168 -8.49 -21.55 10.12
C VAL A 168 -7.23 -22.13 9.45
N GLU A 169 -6.08 -22.05 10.10
CA GLU A 169 -4.81 -22.61 9.62
C GLU A 169 -4.89 -24.13 9.47
N THR A 170 -5.39 -24.83 10.49
CA THR A 170 -5.35 -26.31 10.55
C THR A 170 -6.50 -26.99 9.80
N VAL A 171 -7.72 -26.46 9.91
CA VAL A 171 -8.93 -27.08 9.37
C VAL A 171 -9.24 -26.56 7.97
N ARG A 172 -9.25 -25.23 7.79
CA ARG A 172 -9.55 -24.60 6.50
C ARG A 172 -8.33 -24.52 5.57
N LYS A 173 -7.11 -24.74 6.10
CA LYS A 173 -5.85 -24.62 5.36
C LYS A 173 -5.68 -23.23 4.70
N ASN A 174 -6.22 -22.19 5.33
CA ASN A 174 -6.14 -20.83 4.85
C ASN A 174 -5.11 -20.04 5.68
N VAL A 175 -3.87 -20.03 5.20
CA VAL A 175 -2.75 -19.40 5.93
C VAL A 175 -2.88 -17.87 5.95
N LEU A 176 -3.44 -17.26 4.89
CA LEU A 176 -3.63 -15.80 4.79
C LEU A 176 -4.61 -15.29 5.85
N GLU A 177 -5.79 -15.93 5.95
CA GLU A 177 -6.80 -15.55 6.95
C GLU A 177 -6.31 -15.80 8.38
N ALA A 178 -5.54 -16.88 8.60
CA ALA A 178 -4.94 -17.16 9.90
C ALA A 178 -3.89 -16.11 10.30
N GLU A 179 -3.01 -15.69 9.39
CA GLU A 179 -2.01 -14.63 9.66
C GLU A 179 -2.70 -13.33 10.06
N GLY A 180 -3.73 -12.91 9.32
CA GLY A 180 -4.47 -11.69 9.63
C GLY A 180 -5.13 -11.74 11.02
N LEU A 181 -5.57 -12.93 11.47
CA LEU A 181 -6.10 -13.12 12.83
C LEU A 181 -4.99 -13.04 13.90
N TYR A 182 -3.81 -13.61 13.65
CA TYR A 182 -2.66 -13.47 14.55
C TYR A 182 -2.16 -12.03 14.64
N LEU A 183 -2.11 -11.31 13.51
CA LEU A 183 -1.77 -9.89 13.49
C LEU A 183 -2.76 -9.05 14.29
N LYS A 184 -4.07 -9.30 14.12
CA LYS A 184 -5.12 -8.66 14.92
C LYS A 184 -4.94 -8.94 16.41
N ALA A 185 -4.63 -10.18 16.80
CA ALA A 185 -4.39 -10.53 18.21
C ALA A 185 -3.21 -9.75 18.81
N LEU A 186 -2.11 -9.60 18.05
CA LEU A 186 -0.92 -8.85 18.47
C LEU A 186 -1.14 -7.34 18.54
N ASN A 187 -2.03 -6.79 17.70
CA ASN A 187 -2.39 -5.36 17.78
C ASN A 187 -3.09 -5.03 19.11
N TYR A 188 -3.85 -5.97 19.69
CA TYR A 188 -4.46 -5.81 21.01
C TYR A 188 -3.52 -6.21 22.16
N ASN A 189 -2.71 -7.27 21.97
CA ASN A 189 -1.72 -7.72 22.95
C ASN A 189 -0.38 -8.05 22.27
N PRO A 190 0.57 -7.09 22.23
CA PRO A 190 1.86 -7.27 21.55
C PRO A 190 2.75 -8.37 22.14
N SER A 191 2.56 -8.74 23.41
CA SER A 191 3.36 -9.76 24.10
C SER A 191 2.69 -11.14 24.12
N HIS A 192 1.61 -11.34 23.36
CA HIS A 192 0.91 -12.61 23.31
C HIS A 192 1.76 -13.72 22.66
N SER A 193 2.26 -14.63 23.50
CA SER A 193 3.28 -15.63 23.14
C SER A 193 2.85 -16.62 22.06
N GLU A 194 1.58 -17.07 22.09
CA GLU A 194 1.08 -18.04 21.12
C GLU A 194 0.94 -17.43 19.73
N ALA A 195 0.35 -16.22 19.61
CA ALA A 195 0.28 -15.52 18.33
C ALA A 195 1.66 -15.20 17.76
N LEU A 196 2.64 -14.80 18.59
CA LEU A 196 4.02 -14.58 18.12
C LEU A 196 4.62 -15.86 17.53
N THR A 197 4.46 -16.99 18.22
CA THR A 197 4.99 -18.29 17.78
C THR A 197 4.32 -18.76 16.48
N ARG A 198 3.00 -18.56 16.36
CA ARG A 198 2.25 -18.92 15.16
C ARG A 198 2.63 -18.03 13.98
N ARG A 199 2.70 -16.71 14.20
CA ARG A 199 3.09 -15.74 13.18
C ARG A 199 4.50 -15.99 12.66
N ALA A 200 5.45 -16.34 13.52
CA ALA A 200 6.80 -16.71 13.10
C ALA A 200 6.82 -17.91 12.11
N LYS A 201 5.80 -18.78 12.15
CA LYS A 201 5.64 -19.91 11.22
C LYS A 201 4.87 -19.52 9.96
N THR A 202 3.80 -18.74 10.09
CA THR A 202 2.93 -18.39 8.96
C THR A 202 3.48 -17.28 8.09
N LEU A 203 4.23 -16.33 8.65
CA LEU A 203 4.76 -15.16 7.94
C LEU A 203 5.57 -15.52 6.68
N PRO A 204 6.60 -16.39 6.72
CA PRO A 204 7.35 -16.74 5.50
C PRO A 204 6.49 -17.46 4.45
N LEU A 205 5.41 -18.15 4.88
CA LEU A 205 4.48 -18.80 3.96
C LEU A 205 3.58 -17.76 3.26
N VAL A 206 3.11 -16.75 3.99
CA VAL A 206 2.31 -15.65 3.44
C VAL A 206 3.15 -14.82 2.47
N GLU A 207 4.38 -14.45 2.84
CA GLU A 207 5.30 -13.73 1.96
C GLU A 207 5.54 -14.49 0.64
N GLU A 208 5.71 -15.80 0.68
CA GLU A 208 5.86 -16.62 -0.52
C GLU A 208 4.57 -16.68 -1.37
N ILE A 209 3.39 -16.68 -0.74
CA ILE A 209 2.09 -16.61 -1.44
C ILE A 209 1.94 -15.25 -2.14
N ASP A 210 2.24 -14.16 -1.45
CA ASP A 210 2.13 -12.80 -1.98
C ASP A 210 3.13 -12.60 -3.13
N ASN A 211 4.38 -13.04 -2.96
CA ASN A 211 5.39 -13.01 -4.01
C ASN A 211 4.96 -13.79 -5.27
N LYS A 212 4.29 -14.93 -5.11
CA LYS A 212 3.73 -15.68 -6.25
C LYS A 212 2.60 -14.92 -6.94
N MET A 213 1.73 -14.28 -6.16
CA MET A 213 0.64 -13.46 -6.70
C MET A 213 1.19 -12.28 -7.51
N LEU A 214 2.16 -11.54 -6.97
CA LEU A 214 2.80 -10.41 -7.67
C LEU A 214 3.47 -10.85 -8.97
N LYS A 215 4.22 -11.96 -8.95
CA LYS A 215 4.82 -12.54 -10.17
C LYS A 215 3.79 -12.91 -11.23
N GLU A 216 2.63 -13.43 -10.82
CA GLU A 216 1.55 -13.77 -11.74
C GLU A 216 0.86 -12.52 -12.32
N ILE A 217 0.72 -11.45 -11.53
CA ILE A 217 0.24 -10.14 -12.00
C ILE A 217 1.23 -9.59 -13.03
N GLU A 218 2.53 -9.62 -12.75
CA GLU A 218 3.56 -9.17 -13.68
C GLU A 218 3.51 -9.94 -15.00
N ARG A 219 3.40 -11.27 -14.93
CA ARG A 219 3.25 -12.12 -16.11
C ARG A 219 2.00 -11.78 -16.93
N LYS A 220 0.90 -11.33 -16.30
CA LYS A 220 -0.30 -10.86 -17.00
C LYS A 220 -0.08 -9.47 -17.61
N ARG A 221 0.61 -8.57 -16.90
CA ARG A 221 1.01 -7.24 -17.40
C ARG A 221 1.85 -7.38 -18.67
N GLU A 222 2.90 -8.19 -18.66
CA GLU A 222 3.76 -8.40 -19.83
C GLU A 222 2.99 -8.94 -21.05
N ARG A 223 2.01 -9.84 -20.83
CA ARG A 223 1.14 -10.33 -21.92
C ARG A 223 0.24 -9.23 -22.45
N PHE A 224 -0.31 -8.40 -21.57
CA PHE A 224 -1.16 -7.27 -21.94
C PHE A 224 -0.39 -6.23 -22.76
N LEU A 225 0.85 -5.91 -22.38
CA LEU A 225 1.69 -4.94 -23.10
C LEU A 225 2.08 -5.38 -24.52
N LYS A 226 2.01 -6.68 -24.83
CA LYS A 226 2.25 -7.21 -26.18
C LYS A 226 1.09 -6.97 -27.14
N ILE A 227 -0.09 -6.60 -26.65
CA ILE A 227 -1.26 -6.36 -27.49
C ILE A 227 -1.12 -4.99 -28.19
N PRO A 228 -1.13 -4.93 -29.54
CA PRO A 228 -0.99 -3.66 -30.25
C PRO A 228 -2.16 -2.70 -29.96
N ARG A 229 -1.87 -1.42 -29.72
CA ARG A 229 -2.91 -0.40 -29.48
C ARG A 229 -3.77 -0.10 -30.72
N SER A 230 -3.26 -0.40 -31.92
CA SER A 230 -4.02 -0.32 -33.17
C SER A 230 -5.16 -1.35 -33.24
N ASN A 231 -5.15 -2.37 -32.38
CA ASN A 231 -6.21 -3.35 -32.32
C ASN A 231 -7.55 -2.67 -31.94
N PRO A 232 -8.60 -2.75 -32.77
CA PRO A 232 -9.88 -2.12 -32.50
C PRO A 232 -10.56 -2.66 -31.22
N ALA A 233 -10.33 -3.92 -30.86
CA ALA A 233 -10.83 -4.49 -29.61
C ALA A 233 -10.14 -3.86 -28.40
N MET A 234 -8.83 -3.63 -28.47
CA MET A 234 -8.07 -2.93 -27.43
C MET A 234 -8.55 -1.49 -27.25
N ARG A 235 -8.76 -0.75 -28.35
CA ARG A 235 -9.30 0.61 -28.30
C ARG A 235 -10.68 0.66 -27.65
N ARG A 236 -11.57 -0.28 -28.03
CA ARG A 236 -12.91 -0.40 -27.44
C ARG A 236 -12.84 -0.72 -25.94
N ALA A 237 -12.02 -1.69 -25.54
CA ALA A 237 -11.84 -2.07 -24.15
C ALA A 237 -11.28 -0.91 -23.31
N MET A 238 -10.32 -0.15 -23.85
CA MET A 238 -9.74 1.00 -23.17
C MET A 238 -10.75 2.14 -22.98
N LYS A 239 -11.56 2.43 -24.01
CA LYS A 239 -12.66 3.40 -23.92
C LYS A 239 -13.70 2.95 -22.87
N GLU A 240 -14.03 1.67 -22.85
CA GLU A 240 -14.97 1.11 -21.88
C GLU A 240 -14.46 1.23 -20.44
N ASN A 241 -13.21 0.81 -20.23
CA ASN A 241 -12.56 0.88 -18.92
C ASN A 241 -12.46 2.31 -18.39
N TYR A 242 -12.32 3.31 -19.28
CA TYR A 242 -12.34 4.72 -18.90
C TYR A 242 -13.67 5.11 -18.25
N PHE A 243 -14.80 4.77 -18.88
CA PHE A 243 -16.13 5.05 -18.32
C PHE A 243 -16.38 4.30 -17.02
N GLN A 244 -15.97 3.03 -16.96
CA GLN A 244 -16.10 2.22 -15.75
C GLN A 244 -15.29 2.81 -14.60
N HIS A 245 -14.06 3.28 -14.86
CA HIS A 245 -13.22 3.89 -13.83
C HIS A 245 -13.85 5.17 -13.26
N VAL A 246 -14.32 6.09 -14.13
CA VAL A 246 -15.01 7.30 -13.68
C VAL A 246 -16.28 6.96 -12.90
N TYR A 247 -17.08 6.01 -13.38
CA TYR A 247 -18.30 5.57 -12.70
C TYR A 247 -18.00 4.98 -11.31
N HIS A 248 -17.09 4.02 -11.21
CA HIS A 248 -16.82 3.34 -9.95
C HIS A 248 -16.20 4.26 -8.91
N THR A 249 -15.29 5.16 -9.29
CA THR A 249 -14.66 6.05 -8.31
C THR A 249 -15.65 7.04 -7.71
N VAL A 250 -16.56 7.63 -8.50
CA VAL A 250 -17.56 8.55 -7.95
C VAL A 250 -18.68 7.80 -7.23
N ALA A 251 -19.03 6.59 -7.66
CA ALA A 251 -20.03 5.77 -6.99
C ALA A 251 -19.60 5.35 -5.59
N LEU A 252 -18.30 5.12 -5.36
CA LEU A 252 -17.75 4.84 -4.03
C LEU A 252 -17.91 6.03 -3.07
N GLU A 253 -17.85 7.26 -3.57
CA GLU A 253 -18.11 8.49 -2.81
C GLU A 253 -19.61 8.77 -2.60
N GLY A 254 -20.49 7.91 -3.14
CA GLY A 254 -21.93 8.00 -2.95
C GLY A 254 -22.71 8.62 -4.12
N ASN A 255 -22.06 8.87 -5.26
CA ASN A 255 -22.75 9.33 -6.47
C ASN A 255 -23.75 8.27 -6.96
N THR A 256 -24.98 8.69 -7.24
CA THR A 256 -26.11 7.79 -7.54
C THR A 256 -26.35 7.58 -9.04
N MET A 257 -25.51 8.14 -9.91
CA MET A 257 -25.64 7.94 -11.35
C MET A 257 -25.32 6.51 -11.75
N SER A 258 -26.02 5.97 -12.73
CA SER A 258 -25.68 4.67 -13.32
C SER A 258 -24.53 4.79 -14.31
N LEU A 259 -23.85 3.67 -14.61
CA LEU A 259 -22.79 3.62 -15.62
C LEU A 259 -23.24 4.17 -16.99
N TYR A 260 -24.48 3.89 -17.41
CA TYR A 260 -25.03 4.42 -18.66
C TYR A 260 -25.17 5.94 -18.63
N GLN A 261 -25.66 6.48 -17.52
CA GLN A 261 -25.79 7.91 -17.28
C GLN A 261 -24.42 8.60 -17.29
N THR A 262 -23.45 8.06 -16.55
CA THR A 262 -22.06 8.54 -16.56
C THR A 262 -21.46 8.53 -17.96
N ARG A 263 -21.64 7.45 -18.73
CA ARG A 263 -21.18 7.40 -20.13
C ARG A 263 -21.83 8.51 -20.96
N SER A 264 -23.16 8.67 -20.86
CA SER A 264 -23.90 9.68 -21.63
C SER A 264 -23.34 11.09 -21.36
N ILE A 265 -23.08 11.45 -20.11
CA ILE A 265 -22.47 12.74 -19.74
C ILE A 265 -21.09 12.90 -20.38
N LEU A 266 -20.25 11.88 -20.31
CA LEU A 266 -18.87 11.95 -20.80
C LEU A 266 -18.77 12.01 -22.34
N GLU A 267 -19.70 11.35 -23.04
CA GLU A 267 -19.74 11.34 -24.50
C GLU A 267 -20.43 12.57 -25.07
N SER A 268 -21.63 12.90 -24.56
CA SER A 268 -22.50 13.93 -25.15
C SER A 268 -22.43 15.28 -24.46
N ARG A 269 -21.86 15.36 -23.24
CA ARG A 269 -21.92 16.53 -22.36
C ARG A 269 -23.35 16.96 -21.99
N MET A 270 -24.34 16.10 -22.22
CA MET A 270 -25.73 16.39 -21.86
C MET A 270 -25.97 16.13 -20.37
N ALA A 271 -26.67 17.06 -19.74
CA ALA A 271 -27.15 16.89 -18.37
C ALA A 271 -28.31 15.89 -18.32
N ILE A 272 -28.38 15.17 -17.21
CA ILE A 272 -29.39 14.15 -16.94
C ILE A 272 -30.43 14.77 -16.04
N SER A 273 -31.66 14.84 -16.55
CA SER A 273 -32.79 15.37 -15.80
C SER A 273 -33.04 14.56 -14.53
N GLY A 274 -33.37 15.25 -13.44
CA GLY A 274 -33.67 14.65 -12.14
C GLY A 274 -32.47 14.18 -11.32
N LYS A 275 -31.23 14.50 -11.74
CA LYS A 275 -30.00 14.21 -10.99
C LYS A 275 -29.35 15.49 -10.46
N SER A 276 -28.56 15.38 -9.39
CA SER A 276 -27.90 16.53 -8.78
C SER A 276 -26.85 17.12 -9.73
N ILE A 277 -26.74 18.44 -9.79
CA ILE A 277 -25.68 19.13 -10.54
C ILE A 277 -24.31 18.77 -9.96
N ILE A 278 -24.23 18.58 -8.64
CA ILE A 278 -22.98 18.19 -7.97
C ILE A 278 -22.51 16.83 -8.49
N GLU A 279 -23.41 15.85 -8.63
CA GLU A 279 -23.09 14.52 -9.16
C GLU A 279 -22.57 14.59 -10.61
N HIS A 280 -23.10 15.52 -11.43
CA HIS A 280 -22.58 15.76 -12.78
C HIS A 280 -21.16 16.36 -12.71
N ASN A 281 -20.97 17.35 -11.86
CA ASN A 281 -19.71 18.06 -11.71
C ASN A 281 -18.59 17.14 -11.19
N GLU A 282 -18.89 16.19 -10.31
CA GLU A 282 -17.97 15.13 -9.88
C GLU A 282 -17.48 14.28 -11.05
N ILE A 283 -18.40 13.81 -11.90
CA ILE A 283 -18.07 13.02 -13.10
C ILE A 283 -17.18 13.83 -14.06
N LEU A 284 -17.54 15.10 -14.30
CA LEU A 284 -16.78 15.98 -15.18
C LEU A 284 -15.40 16.31 -14.60
N GLY A 285 -15.30 16.50 -13.29
CA GLY A 285 -14.05 16.73 -12.58
C GLY A 285 -13.12 15.53 -12.66
N MET A 286 -13.64 14.32 -12.44
CA MET A 286 -12.87 13.09 -12.57
C MET A 286 -12.37 12.88 -14.01
N ASP A 287 -13.22 13.12 -15.01
CA ASP A 287 -12.85 13.06 -16.42
C ASP A 287 -11.73 14.07 -16.76
N ALA A 288 -11.85 15.31 -16.29
CA ALA A 288 -10.80 16.32 -16.45
C ALA A 288 -9.48 15.91 -15.76
N ALA A 289 -9.55 15.32 -14.56
CA ALA A 289 -8.39 14.84 -13.83
C ALA A 289 -7.67 13.71 -14.56
N LEU A 290 -8.40 12.69 -15.04
CA LEU A 290 -7.84 11.57 -15.81
C LEU A 290 -7.22 12.04 -17.13
N ARG A 291 -7.85 12.99 -17.83
CA ARG A 291 -7.28 13.58 -19.05
C ARG A 291 -5.95 14.29 -18.76
N PHE A 292 -5.86 15.00 -17.63
CA PHE A 292 -4.61 15.63 -17.21
C PHE A 292 -3.53 14.61 -16.85
N LEU A 293 -3.85 13.53 -16.13
CA LEU A 293 -2.91 12.46 -15.83
C LEU A 293 -2.27 11.90 -17.12
N ASN A 294 -3.09 11.60 -18.11
CA ASN A 294 -2.64 11.08 -19.40
C ASN A 294 -1.75 12.03 -20.18
N GLN A 295 -2.11 13.30 -20.24
CA GLN A 295 -1.45 14.27 -21.10
C GLN A 295 -0.20 14.86 -20.47
N SER A 296 -0.19 15.02 -19.15
CA SER A 296 0.81 15.84 -18.46
C SER A 296 1.69 15.05 -17.50
N LEU A 297 1.22 13.96 -16.90
CA LEU A 297 1.96 13.26 -15.83
C LEU A 297 2.48 11.88 -16.21
N ALA A 298 1.95 11.26 -17.27
CA ALA A 298 2.33 9.91 -17.65
C ALA A 298 3.80 9.74 -18.08
N HIS A 299 4.52 10.83 -18.35
CA HIS A 299 5.94 10.82 -18.74
C HIS A 299 6.83 11.67 -17.83
N VAL A 300 6.33 12.08 -16.66
CA VAL A 300 7.09 12.93 -15.74
C VAL A 300 8.03 12.06 -14.92
N GLY A 301 9.32 12.41 -14.89
CA GLY A 301 10.34 11.63 -14.19
C GLY A 301 10.35 11.80 -12.67
N ARG A 302 9.88 12.95 -12.14
CA ARG A 302 9.82 13.22 -10.70
C ARG A 302 8.47 13.85 -10.36
N LEU A 303 7.73 13.23 -9.43
CA LEU A 303 6.46 13.76 -8.99
C LEU A 303 6.68 14.89 -7.97
N THR A 304 5.86 15.93 -8.05
CA THR A 304 5.87 17.07 -7.11
C THR A 304 4.51 17.25 -6.44
N ILE A 305 4.49 17.96 -5.30
CA ILE A 305 3.23 18.34 -4.61
C ILE A 305 2.29 19.07 -5.56
N GLN A 306 2.84 19.94 -6.43
CA GLN A 306 2.06 20.67 -7.42
C GLN A 306 1.35 19.75 -8.40
N ASN A 307 1.89 18.55 -8.68
CA ASN A 307 1.19 17.56 -9.50
C ASN A 307 -0.07 17.04 -8.78
N ILE A 308 0.03 16.71 -7.49
CA ILE A 308 -1.11 16.27 -6.67
C ILE A 308 -2.16 17.37 -6.56
N LEU A 309 -1.74 18.61 -6.26
CA LEU A 309 -2.65 19.75 -6.19
C LEU A 309 -3.32 20.04 -7.53
N ALA A 310 -2.61 19.85 -8.65
CA ALA A 310 -3.18 20.00 -9.99
C ALA A 310 -4.20 18.91 -10.34
N ILE A 311 -4.02 17.68 -9.85
CA ILE A 311 -5.02 16.61 -9.93
C ILE A 311 -6.24 17.00 -9.09
N HIS A 312 -6.04 17.31 -7.80
CA HIS A 312 -7.10 17.68 -6.87
C HIS A 312 -7.92 18.87 -7.37
N LYS A 313 -7.25 19.88 -7.97
CA LYS A 313 -7.90 21.03 -8.58
C LYS A 313 -8.89 20.65 -9.69
N ARG A 314 -8.61 19.59 -10.45
CA ARG A 314 -9.49 19.13 -11.53
C ARG A 314 -10.61 18.24 -11.01
N VAL A 315 -10.30 17.36 -10.06
CA VAL A 315 -11.30 16.50 -9.41
C VAL A 315 -12.39 17.36 -8.76
N LEU A 316 -12.01 18.35 -7.94
CA LEU A 316 -12.96 19.14 -7.17
C LEU A 316 -13.37 20.45 -7.85
N GLY A 317 -12.69 20.89 -8.91
CA GLY A 317 -12.83 22.24 -9.47
C GLY A 317 -14.22 22.61 -10.00
N PHE A 318 -15.03 21.63 -10.43
CA PHE A 318 -16.41 21.87 -10.83
C PHE A 318 -17.40 21.82 -9.66
N VAL A 319 -17.02 21.22 -8.54
CA VAL A 319 -17.87 21.07 -7.34
C VAL A 319 -17.61 22.22 -6.36
N ASP A 320 -16.35 22.42 -5.97
CA ASP A 320 -15.90 23.50 -5.10
C ASP A 320 -14.61 24.13 -5.65
N PRO A 321 -14.72 25.17 -6.50
CA PRO A 321 -13.56 25.83 -7.11
C PRO A 321 -12.69 26.58 -6.09
N ILE A 322 -13.19 26.88 -4.88
CA ILE A 322 -12.44 27.61 -3.86
C ILE A 322 -11.50 26.65 -3.11
N ALA A 323 -11.99 25.46 -2.75
CA ALA A 323 -11.19 24.42 -2.10
C ALA A 323 -10.31 23.61 -3.09
N ALA A 324 -10.64 23.64 -4.38
CA ALA A 324 -9.94 22.87 -5.41
C ALA A 324 -8.44 23.18 -5.51
N GLY A 325 -7.60 22.18 -5.24
CA GLY A 325 -6.14 22.30 -5.31
C GLY A 325 -5.51 23.05 -4.13
N VAL A 326 -6.24 23.20 -3.02
CA VAL A 326 -5.77 23.82 -1.78
C VAL A 326 -5.80 22.78 -0.66
N PHE A 327 -4.82 22.81 0.24
CA PHE A 327 -4.85 21.98 1.45
C PHE A 327 -5.97 22.43 2.40
N ARG A 328 -6.52 21.49 3.16
CA ARG A 328 -7.52 21.83 4.18
C ARG A 328 -6.93 22.75 5.24
N SER A 329 -7.75 23.69 5.71
CA SER A 329 -7.42 24.61 6.80
C SER A 329 -8.06 24.22 8.13
N THR A 330 -8.98 23.27 8.11
CA THR A 330 -9.73 22.80 9.29
C THR A 330 -9.48 21.32 9.55
N GLN A 331 -9.67 20.92 10.81
CA GLN A 331 -9.60 19.51 11.18
C GLN A 331 -10.88 18.79 10.79
N VAL A 332 -10.74 17.57 10.28
CA VAL A 332 -11.86 16.71 9.85
C VAL A 332 -11.74 15.35 10.55
N PHE A 333 -12.83 14.58 10.55
CA PHE A 333 -12.87 13.24 11.11
C PHE A 333 -13.49 12.29 10.09
N VAL A 334 -12.85 11.15 9.84
CA VAL A 334 -13.28 10.15 8.85
C VAL A 334 -13.59 8.86 9.59
N GLY A 335 -14.87 8.65 9.92
CA GLY A 335 -15.29 7.54 10.78
C GLY A 335 -14.62 7.61 12.15
N SER A 336 -13.83 6.59 12.51
CA SER A 336 -13.04 6.55 13.74
C SER A 336 -11.60 7.07 13.58
N PHE A 337 -11.20 7.46 12.37
CA PHE A 337 -9.87 7.96 12.08
C PHE A 337 -9.82 9.49 12.15
N SER A 338 -8.81 10.01 12.84
CA SER A 338 -8.49 11.44 12.87
C SER A 338 -7.21 11.66 12.05
N PRO A 339 -7.28 12.31 10.88
CA PRO A 339 -6.10 12.66 10.12
C PRO A 339 -5.25 13.70 10.87
N VAL A 340 -4.05 13.92 10.32
CA VAL A 340 -3.07 14.93 10.78
C VAL A 340 -3.76 16.29 11.03
N PRO A 341 -3.36 17.11 12.01
CA PRO A 341 -3.90 18.48 12.10
C PRO A 341 -3.63 19.31 10.83
N ALA A 342 -4.56 20.21 10.48
CA ALA A 342 -4.49 20.97 9.22
C ALA A 342 -3.18 21.76 9.04
N GLU A 343 -2.63 22.26 10.15
CA GLU A 343 -1.37 23.01 10.19
C GLU A 343 -0.13 22.21 9.78
N TYR A 344 -0.16 20.88 9.91
CA TYR A 344 0.96 19.99 9.56
C TYR A 344 0.77 19.30 8.21
N VAL A 345 -0.38 19.47 7.54
CA VAL A 345 -0.65 18.79 6.25
C VAL A 345 0.42 19.07 5.21
N GLN A 346 0.89 20.32 5.13
CA GLN A 346 1.91 20.66 4.15
C GLN A 346 3.24 19.93 4.39
N SER A 347 3.72 19.87 5.63
CA SER A 347 4.97 19.17 5.95
C SER A 347 4.86 17.66 5.74
N GLU A 348 3.72 17.06 6.10
CA GLU A 348 3.48 15.63 5.86
C GLU A 348 3.43 15.31 4.35
N MET A 349 2.84 16.20 3.54
CA MET A 349 2.84 16.05 2.09
C MET A 349 4.25 16.19 1.48
N GLU A 350 5.10 17.02 2.05
CA GLU A 350 6.52 17.12 1.67
C GLU A 350 7.27 15.83 1.99
N GLU A 351 7.06 15.26 3.18
CA GLU A 351 7.61 13.95 3.55
C GLU A 351 7.09 12.83 2.64
N PHE A 352 5.78 12.81 2.37
CA PHE A 352 5.17 11.86 1.45
C PHE A 352 5.78 11.92 0.05
N MET A 353 6.02 13.13 -0.48
CA MET A 353 6.69 13.28 -1.78
C MET A 353 8.16 12.91 -1.74
N SER A 354 8.85 13.12 -0.61
CA SER A 354 10.22 12.65 -0.43
C SER A 354 10.26 11.13 -0.49
N TRP A 355 9.36 10.46 0.24
CA TRP A 355 9.21 9.01 0.24
C TRP A 355 8.89 8.46 -1.16
N LEU A 356 7.91 9.05 -1.87
CA LEU A 356 7.53 8.60 -3.21
C LEU A 356 8.65 8.68 -4.26
N ASN A 357 9.60 9.60 -4.09
CA ASN A 357 10.70 9.81 -5.03
C ASN A 357 12.03 9.21 -4.54
N ASP A 358 12.02 8.49 -3.42
CA ASP A 358 13.22 7.86 -2.86
C ASP A 358 13.62 6.59 -3.65
N GLU A 359 14.92 6.36 -3.80
CA GLU A 359 15.44 5.26 -4.62
C GLU A 359 15.10 3.88 -4.05
N GLU A 360 15.07 3.72 -2.72
CA GLU A 360 14.69 2.47 -2.06
C GLU A 360 13.20 2.20 -2.28
N THR A 361 12.38 3.24 -2.15
CA THR A 361 10.93 3.15 -2.37
C THR A 361 10.57 2.79 -3.82
N LEU A 362 11.31 3.32 -4.80
CA LEU A 362 11.12 2.98 -6.21
C LEU A 362 11.57 1.55 -6.57
N SER A 363 12.29 0.86 -5.67
CA SER A 363 12.69 -0.54 -5.85
C SER A 363 11.61 -1.55 -5.41
N ILE A 364 10.58 -1.08 -4.72
CA ILE A 364 9.42 -1.88 -4.29
C ILE A 364 8.59 -2.29 -5.53
N ASP A 365 7.85 -3.41 -5.44
CA ASP A 365 6.93 -3.81 -6.50
C ASP A 365 5.92 -2.69 -6.80
N PRO A 366 5.66 -2.34 -8.08
CA PRO A 366 4.76 -1.22 -8.42
C PRO A 366 3.33 -1.35 -7.85
N VAL A 367 2.82 -2.57 -7.65
CA VAL A 367 1.49 -2.79 -7.07
C VAL A 367 1.50 -2.44 -5.58
N GLU A 368 2.53 -2.87 -4.86
CA GLU A 368 2.71 -2.57 -3.45
C GLU A 368 2.98 -1.07 -3.24
N LEU A 369 3.86 -0.47 -4.05
CA LEU A 369 4.11 0.97 -4.04
C LEU A 369 2.83 1.77 -4.26
N ALA A 370 2.00 1.40 -5.24
CA ALA A 370 0.73 2.06 -5.49
C ALA A 370 -0.26 1.91 -4.33
N ALA A 371 -0.32 0.73 -3.69
CA ALA A 371 -1.18 0.48 -2.53
C ALA A 371 -0.72 1.28 -1.30
N LEU A 372 0.58 1.32 -1.02
CA LEU A 372 1.17 2.11 0.07
C LEU A 372 0.98 3.62 -0.17
N ALA A 373 1.17 4.08 -1.40
CA ALA A 373 0.94 5.46 -1.77
C ALA A 373 -0.54 5.86 -1.59
N HIS A 374 -1.47 4.99 -1.97
CA HIS A 374 -2.89 5.20 -1.78
C HIS A 374 -3.31 5.18 -0.29
N TYR A 375 -2.67 4.37 0.54
CA TYR A 375 -2.94 4.34 1.98
C TYR A 375 -2.37 5.55 2.73
N LYS A 376 -1.20 6.05 2.30
CA LYS A 376 -0.51 7.18 2.94
C LYS A 376 -1.15 8.55 2.63
N LEU A 377 -1.71 8.71 1.42
CA LEU A 377 -2.38 9.93 0.97
C LEU A 377 -3.80 10.01 1.55
#